data_AF-A0A225W227-F1
#
_entry.id   AF-A0A225W227-F1
#
_cell.length_a   1.000
_cell.length_b   1.000
_cell.length_c   1.000
_cell.angle_alpha   90.00
_cell.angle_beta   90.00
_cell.angle_gamma   90.00
#
_symmetry.space_group_name_H-M   'P 1'
#
loop_
_entity.id
_entity.type
_entity.pdbx_description
1 polymer ?
#
loop_
_entity_poly.entity_id
_entity_poly.type
_entity_poly.pdbx_seq_one_letter_code
_entity_poly.pdbx_strand_id
1 'polypeptide(L)'
;MIQRDPDEERARAWINKVKSASMRDQASDGEKCLTFADLLVGSAKNWCCQLSRSTRNKWGDLLRSFQTQYCGLGVSVARQYYQARYRSDESSLDYLYRLNIAGLRARLKIKDGSTRDRREHVDHFIYTLEDPDLADRLTLL
;
A
#
# COMPACT_ATOMS: atom_id res chain seq x y z
N MET A 1 14.64 6.03 -4.91
CA MET A 1 14.05 4.85 -4.23
C MET A 1 12.56 5.12 -4.01
N ILE A 2 11.68 4.14 -4.23
CA ILE A 2 10.24 4.28 -3.92
C ILE A 2 10.11 4.28 -2.42
N GLN A 3 9.68 5.38 -1.82
CA GLN A 3 9.18 5.30 -0.46
C GLN A 3 7.74 4.81 -0.54
N ARG A 4 7.60 3.49 -0.38
CA ARG A 4 6.33 2.81 -0.15
C ARG A 4 5.68 3.37 1.12
N ASP A 5 4.38 3.16 1.26
CA ASP A 5 3.64 3.57 2.46
C ASP A 5 4.39 3.10 3.73
N PRO A 6 4.77 4.03 4.65
CA PRO A 6 5.51 3.69 5.86
C PRO A 6 4.83 2.62 6.71
N ASP A 7 3.50 2.60 6.74
CA ASP A 7 2.74 1.63 7.51
C ASP A 7 2.69 0.27 6.81
N GLU A 8 2.63 0.23 5.48
CA GLU A 8 2.80 -1.03 4.75
C GLU A 8 4.20 -1.63 4.91
N GLU A 9 5.25 -0.80 4.90
CA GLU A 9 6.63 -1.26 5.14
C GLU A 9 6.80 -1.78 6.57
N ARG A 10 6.22 -1.10 7.57
CA ARG A 10 6.19 -1.59 8.95
C ARG A 10 5.46 -2.93 9.04
N ALA A 11 4.32 -3.08 8.38
CA ALA A 11 3.57 -4.34 8.35
C ALA A 11 4.37 -5.47 7.66
N ARG A 12 5.06 -5.17 6.55
CA ARG A 12 5.97 -6.10 5.84
C ARG A 12 7.14 -6.53 6.72
N ALA A 13 7.78 -5.59 7.40
CA ALA A 13 8.90 -5.88 8.31
C ALA A 13 8.42 -6.74 9.49
N TRP A 14 7.27 -6.41 10.08
CA TRP A 14 6.68 -7.16 11.18
C TRP A 14 6.35 -8.60 10.78
N ILE A 15 5.65 -8.82 9.67
CA ILE A 15 5.29 -10.19 9.23
C ILE A 15 6.53 -11.02 8.86
N ASN A 16 7.57 -10.40 8.32
CA ASN A 16 8.84 -11.08 8.04
C ASN A 16 9.52 -11.52 9.34
N LYS A 17 9.51 -10.68 10.38
CA LYS A 17 10.03 -11.05 11.71
C LYS A 17 9.26 -12.22 12.32
N VAL A 18 7.93 -12.23 12.22
CA VAL A 18 7.09 -13.35 12.69
C VAL A 18 7.45 -14.63 11.95
N LYS A 19 7.55 -14.60 10.61
CA LYS A 19 7.97 -15.77 9.81
C LYS A 19 9.34 -16.30 10.24
N SER A 20 10.32 -15.41 10.38
CA SER A 20 11.67 -15.81 10.80
C SER A 20 11.69 -16.41 12.20
N ALA A 21 10.89 -15.90 13.14
CA ALA A 21 10.74 -16.49 14.47
C ALA A 21 10.13 -17.90 14.37
N SER A 22 8.98 -18.04 13.69
CA SER A 22 8.31 -19.33 13.53
C SER A 22 9.17 -20.39 12.82
N MET A 23 10.03 -19.99 11.87
CA MET A 23 10.97 -20.90 11.20
C MET A 23 12.07 -21.39 12.14
N ARG A 24 12.57 -20.53 13.04
CA ARG A 24 13.56 -20.93 14.06
C ARG A 24 12.96 -21.91 15.07
N ASP A 25 11.70 -21.67 15.45
CA ASP A 25 11.00 -22.46 16.46
C ASP A 25 10.41 -23.77 15.91
N GLN A 26 10.55 -24.03 14.60
CA GLN A 26 9.94 -25.16 13.88
C GLN A 26 8.43 -25.30 14.14
N ALA A 27 7.73 -24.18 14.34
CA ALA A 27 6.32 -24.16 14.69
C ALA A 27 5.45 -24.79 13.58
N SER A 28 4.52 -25.65 13.98
CA SER A 28 3.46 -26.17 13.11
C SER A 28 2.56 -25.04 12.62
N ASP A 29 1.84 -25.24 11.52
CA ASP A 29 0.97 -24.19 10.98
C ASP A 29 -0.16 -23.81 11.96
N GLY A 30 -0.61 -24.73 12.81
CA GLY A 30 -1.56 -24.43 13.89
C GLY A 30 -0.98 -23.50 14.94
N GLU A 31 0.24 -23.78 15.43
CA GLU A 31 0.96 -22.93 16.39
C GLU A 31 1.28 -21.55 15.82
N LYS A 32 1.65 -21.48 14.52
CA LYS A 32 1.85 -20.22 13.81
C LYS A 32 0.59 -19.37 13.81
N CYS A 33 -0.58 -19.96 13.54
CA CYS A 33 -1.86 -19.23 13.52
C CYS A 33 -2.24 -18.68 14.91
N LEU A 34 -2.05 -19.48 15.96
CA LEU A 34 -2.33 -19.08 17.34
C LEU A 34 -1.40 -17.94 17.79
N THR A 35 -0.09 -18.16 17.66
CA THR A 35 0.93 -17.17 18.03
C THR A 35 0.72 -15.88 17.25
N PHE A 36 0.41 -15.97 15.96
CA PHE A 36 0.11 -14.80 15.14
C PHE A 36 -1.07 -14.01 15.69
N ALA A 37 -2.20 -14.67 16.00
CA ALA A 37 -3.38 -14.01 16.53
C ALA A 37 -3.13 -13.35 17.90
N ASP A 38 -2.29 -13.95 18.73
CA ASP A 38 -1.91 -13.41 20.03
C ASP A 38 -1.00 -12.18 19.94
N LEU A 39 -0.15 -12.12 18.91
CA LEU A 39 0.71 -10.96 18.66
C LEU A 39 -0.04 -9.75 18.09
N LEU A 40 -1.27 -9.92 17.61
CA LEU A 40 -2.08 -8.81 17.09
C LEU A 40 -2.72 -8.01 18.23
N VAL A 41 -2.78 -6.69 18.04
CA VAL A 41 -3.38 -5.75 18.99
C VAL A 41 -4.37 -4.81 18.31
N GLY A 42 -5.32 -4.28 19.09
CA GLY A 42 -6.29 -3.28 18.63
C GLY A 42 -7.08 -3.72 17.38
N SER A 43 -7.17 -2.83 16.41
CA SER A 43 -7.91 -3.04 15.15
C SER A 43 -7.45 -4.26 14.37
N ALA A 44 -6.16 -4.62 14.45
CA ALA A 44 -5.64 -5.81 13.76
C ALA A 44 -6.16 -7.11 14.39
N LYS A 45 -6.31 -7.15 15.73
CA LYS A 45 -6.92 -8.29 16.42
C LYS A 45 -8.40 -8.44 16.05
N ASN A 46 -9.13 -7.33 16.03
CA ASN A 46 -10.54 -7.31 15.61
C ASN A 46 -10.71 -7.78 14.16
N TRP A 47 -9.85 -7.32 13.25
CA TRP A 47 -9.81 -7.80 11.87
C TRP A 47 -9.60 -9.32 11.80
N CYS A 48 -8.62 -9.84 12.55
CA CYS A 48 -8.36 -11.28 12.57
C CYS A 48 -9.60 -12.06 13.04
N CYS A 49 -10.27 -11.60 14.11
CA CYS A 49 -11.49 -12.22 14.62
C CYS A 49 -12.65 -12.26 13.60
N GLN A 50 -12.72 -11.29 12.68
CA GLN A 50 -13.73 -11.24 11.61
C GLN A 50 -13.47 -12.25 10.49
N LEU A 51 -12.25 -12.78 10.36
CA LEU A 51 -11.95 -13.79 9.37
C LEU A 51 -12.66 -15.12 9.69
N SER A 52 -13.06 -15.81 8.62
CA SER A 52 -13.65 -17.15 8.73
C SER A 52 -12.68 -18.12 9.44
N ARG A 53 -13.23 -19.13 10.13
CA ARG A 53 -12.40 -20.15 10.82
C ARG A 53 -11.48 -20.89 9.84
N SER A 54 -11.94 -21.16 8.61
CA SER A 54 -11.13 -21.84 7.59
C SER A 54 -9.92 -21.00 7.16
N THR A 55 -10.06 -19.68 7.08
CA THR A 55 -8.96 -18.75 6.82
C THR A 55 -8.01 -18.64 8.01
N ARG A 56 -8.54 -18.53 9.23
CA ARG A 56 -7.73 -18.36 10.46
C ARG A 56 -6.89 -19.57 10.83
N ASN A 57 -7.37 -20.78 10.51
CA ASN A 57 -6.71 -22.03 10.91
C ASN A 57 -5.69 -22.53 9.88
N LYS A 58 -5.53 -21.81 8.75
CA LYS A 58 -4.57 -22.15 7.70
C LYS A 58 -3.55 -21.03 7.59
N TRP A 59 -2.31 -21.32 7.98
CA TRP A 59 -1.24 -20.32 8.01
C TRP A 59 -1.07 -19.58 6.67
N GLY A 60 -1.10 -20.31 5.54
CA GLY A 60 -1.00 -19.71 4.21
C GLY A 60 -2.11 -18.73 3.87
N ASP A 61 -3.36 -19.03 4.25
CA ASP A 61 -4.53 -18.20 3.94
C ASP A 61 -4.61 -16.99 4.88
N LEU A 62 -4.31 -17.19 6.17
CA LEU A 62 -4.20 -16.12 7.16
C LEU A 62 -3.11 -15.13 6.77
N LEU A 63 -1.93 -15.64 6.40
CA LEU A 63 -0.79 -14.84 5.96
C LEU A 63 -1.13 -14.03 4.70
N ARG A 64 -1.73 -14.67 3.70
CA ARG A 64 -2.14 -13.99 2.45
C ARG A 64 -3.13 -12.87 2.76
N SER A 65 -4.12 -13.13 3.60
CA SER A 65 -5.12 -12.15 4.01
C SER A 65 -4.47 -10.95 4.72
N PHE A 66 -3.54 -11.21 5.64
CA PHE A 66 -2.79 -10.14 6.31
C PHE A 66 -1.97 -9.31 5.33
N GLN A 67 -1.26 -9.97 4.42
CA GLN A 67 -0.44 -9.29 3.43
C GLN A 67 -1.28 -8.43 2.47
N THR A 68 -2.49 -8.88 2.12
CA THR A 68 -3.41 -8.10 1.28
C THR A 68 -3.98 -6.90 2.04
N GLN A 69 -4.32 -7.07 3.31
CA GLN A 69 -4.91 -6.00 4.12
C GLN A 69 -3.89 -4.93 4.53
N TYR A 70 -2.69 -5.34 4.95
CA TYR A 70 -1.73 -4.45 5.62
C TYR A 70 -0.42 -4.27 4.85
N CYS A 71 -0.06 -5.17 3.95
CA CYS A 71 1.25 -5.14 3.26
C CYS A 71 1.13 -4.74 1.77
N GLY A 72 -0.04 -4.33 1.31
CA GLY A 72 -0.29 -3.97 -0.10
C GLY A 72 -0.19 -5.14 -1.09
N LEU A 73 -0.27 -6.40 -0.63
CA LEU A 73 -0.19 -7.56 -1.52
C LEU A 73 -1.45 -7.66 -2.38
N GLY A 74 -1.27 -7.63 -3.70
CA GLY A 74 -2.38 -7.64 -4.66
C GLY A 74 -2.91 -6.26 -5.01
N VAL A 75 -2.35 -5.19 -4.44
CA VAL A 75 -2.53 -3.83 -4.99
C VAL A 75 -1.79 -3.80 -6.33
N SER A 76 -2.54 -3.68 -7.42
CA SER A 76 -1.93 -3.53 -8.74
C SER A 76 -1.08 -2.25 -8.76
N VAL A 77 -0.02 -2.26 -9.56
CA VAL A 77 0.85 -1.08 -9.70
C VAL A 77 0.05 0.14 -10.19
N ALA A 78 -0.99 -0.09 -10.99
CA ALA A 78 -1.96 0.94 -11.38
C ALA A 78 -2.77 1.47 -10.19
N ARG A 79 -3.22 0.60 -9.27
CA ARG A 79 -3.94 1.04 -8.07
C ARG A 79 -3.04 1.85 -7.13
N GLN A 80 -1.75 1.52 -7.03
CA GLN A 80 -0.78 2.33 -6.27
C GLN A 80 -0.66 3.76 -6.83
N TYR A 81 -0.72 3.90 -8.16
CA TYR A 81 -0.73 5.21 -8.80
C TYR A 81 -1.99 6.02 -8.45
N TYR A 82 -3.18 5.43 -8.60
CA TYR A 82 -4.44 6.14 -8.31
C TYR A 82 -4.67 6.41 -6.82
N GLN A 83 -4.03 5.65 -5.93
CA GLN A 83 -4.12 5.85 -4.48
C GLN A 83 -3.02 6.75 -3.91
N ALA A 84 -2.07 7.20 -4.73
CA ALA A 84 -1.07 8.16 -4.28
C ALA A 84 -1.77 9.45 -3.80
N ARG A 85 -1.39 9.90 -2.61
CA ARG A 85 -1.84 11.15 -2.00
C ARG A 85 -0.67 12.08 -1.76
N TYR A 86 -0.91 13.38 -1.86
CA TYR A 86 0.02 14.39 -1.40
C TYR A 86 0.23 14.25 0.12
N ARG A 87 1.45 14.57 0.58
CA ARG A 87 1.78 14.58 2.01
C ARG A 87 2.18 16.00 2.41
N SER A 88 1.68 16.47 3.54
CA SER A 88 1.95 17.84 4.02
C SER A 88 3.42 18.12 4.34
N ASP A 89 4.25 17.08 4.49
CA ASP A 89 5.69 17.16 4.74
C ASP A 89 6.55 17.11 3.45
N GLU A 90 5.95 16.91 2.27
CA GLU A 90 6.67 16.89 0.98
C GLU A 90 6.33 18.13 0.14
N SER A 91 7.27 18.59 -0.70
CA SER A 91 6.99 19.67 -1.65
C SER A 91 6.10 19.18 -2.79
N SER A 92 5.32 20.07 -3.42
CA SER A 92 4.49 19.72 -4.59
C SER A 92 5.33 19.13 -5.73
N LEU A 93 6.60 19.54 -5.87
CA LEU A 93 7.52 19.02 -6.88
C LEU A 93 8.00 17.60 -6.56
N ASP A 94 8.34 17.33 -5.30
CA ASP A 94 8.71 15.98 -4.84
C ASP A 94 7.53 15.01 -5.02
N TYR A 95 6.32 15.48 -4.73
CA TYR A 95 5.10 14.73 -4.98
C TYR A 95 4.92 14.40 -6.47
N LEU A 96 5.09 15.39 -7.36
CA LEU A 96 5.02 15.18 -8.81
C LEU A 96 6.05 14.14 -9.29
N TYR A 97 7.28 14.17 -8.78
CA TYR A 97 8.29 13.16 -9.12
C TYR A 97 7.92 11.76 -8.63
N ARG A 98 7.40 11.65 -7.40
CA ARG A 98 6.92 10.38 -6.84
C ARG A 98 5.75 9.81 -7.67
N LEU A 99 4.81 10.67 -8.09
CA LEU A 99 3.66 10.30 -8.89
C LEU A 99 4.05 9.88 -10.31
N ASN A 100 5.00 10.58 -10.94
CA ASN A 100 5.58 10.22 -12.24
C ASN A 100 6.19 8.81 -12.20
N ILE A 101 6.98 8.53 -11.17
CA ILE A 101 7.59 7.21 -10.98
C ILE A 101 6.51 6.13 -10.82
N ALA A 102 5.44 6.40 -10.06
CA ALA A 102 4.32 5.47 -9.92
C ALA A 102 3.60 5.22 -11.26
N GLY A 103 3.34 6.29 -12.03
CA GLY A 103 2.69 6.20 -13.35
C GLY A 103 3.51 5.39 -14.35
N LEU A 104 4.84 5.60 -14.41
CA LEU A 104 5.73 4.82 -15.26
C LEU A 104 5.73 3.33 -14.88
N ARG A 105 5.72 3.01 -13.58
CA ARG A 105 5.62 1.61 -13.13
C ARG A 105 4.28 0.98 -13.48
N ALA A 106 3.21 1.77 -13.41
CA ALA A 106 1.88 1.37 -13.83
C ALA A 106 1.75 1.23 -15.37
N ARG A 107 2.84 1.49 -16.12
CA ARG A 107 2.88 1.52 -17.59
C ARG A 107 1.91 2.54 -18.20
N LEU A 108 1.62 3.61 -17.46
CA LEU A 108 0.87 4.74 -17.98
C LEU A 108 1.73 5.54 -18.95
N LYS A 109 1.12 6.04 -20.02
CA LYS A 109 1.80 6.78 -21.07
C LYS A 109 1.96 8.27 -20.72
N ILE A 110 2.56 8.56 -19.57
CA ILE A 110 2.64 9.93 -19.03
C ILE A 110 3.68 10.82 -19.73
N LYS A 111 4.59 10.23 -20.53
CA LYS A 111 5.58 10.95 -21.33
C LYS A 111 5.25 10.88 -22.83
N ASP A 112 5.20 9.65 -23.35
CA ASP A 112 5.05 9.38 -24.79
C ASP A 112 3.61 9.04 -25.19
N GLY A 113 2.64 9.36 -24.34
CA GLY A 113 1.23 9.12 -24.60
C GLY A 113 0.55 10.19 -25.43
N SER A 114 -0.73 9.98 -25.67
CA SER A 114 -1.58 11.00 -26.28
C SER A 114 -1.68 12.22 -25.35
N THR A 115 -2.11 13.36 -25.90
CA THR A 115 -2.43 14.55 -25.10
C THR A 115 -3.44 14.24 -24.01
N ARG A 116 -4.36 13.29 -24.23
CA ARG A 116 -5.33 12.84 -23.24
C ARG A 116 -4.64 12.10 -22.08
N ASP A 117 -3.74 11.16 -22.37
CA ASP A 117 -3.06 10.38 -21.33
C ASP A 117 -2.17 11.26 -20.43
N ARG A 118 -1.52 12.27 -21.02
CA ARG A 118 -0.74 13.27 -20.28
C ARG A 118 -1.64 14.18 -19.44
N ARG A 119 -2.76 14.63 -20.00
CA ARG A 119 -3.74 15.46 -19.29
C ARG A 119 -4.31 14.73 -18.08
N GLU A 120 -4.75 13.49 -18.25
CA GLU A 120 -5.27 12.66 -17.15
C GLU A 120 -4.25 12.51 -16.00
N HIS A 121 -2.96 12.41 -16.32
CA HIS A 121 -1.92 12.40 -15.31
C HIS A 121 -1.77 13.72 -14.54
N VAL A 122 -1.83 14.85 -15.26
CA VAL A 122 -1.77 16.19 -14.66
C VAL A 122 -3.02 16.46 -13.83
N ASP A 123 -4.20 16.10 -14.32
CA ASP A 123 -5.46 16.24 -13.60
C ASP A 123 -5.44 15.42 -12.29
N HIS A 124 -4.92 14.19 -12.34
CA HIS A 124 -4.75 13.36 -11.14
C HIS A 124 -3.76 13.99 -10.14
N PHE A 125 -2.65 14.57 -10.62
CA PHE A 125 -1.72 15.31 -9.76
C PHE A 125 -2.41 16.49 -9.07
N ILE A 126 -3.14 17.31 -9.82
CA ILE A 126 -3.88 18.47 -9.30
C ILE A 126 -4.94 18.05 -8.30
N TYR A 127 -5.73 17.03 -8.62
CA TYR A 127 -6.80 16.53 -7.74
C TYR A 127 -6.28 15.95 -6.41
N THR A 128 -5.07 15.39 -6.42
CA THR A 128 -4.49 14.75 -5.23
C THR A 128 -3.59 15.65 -4.41
N LEU A 129 -3.28 16.85 -4.91
CA LEU A 129 -2.77 17.95 -4.10
C LEU A 129 -3.91 18.42 -3.19
N GLU A 130 -3.85 18.04 -1.92
CA GLU A 130 -4.75 18.54 -0.86
C GLU A 130 -4.45 20.03 -0.52
N ASP A 131 -4.06 20.82 -1.51
CA ASP A 131 -3.77 22.24 -1.47
C ASP A 131 -4.78 22.94 -2.41
N PRO A 132 -5.90 23.45 -1.86
CA PRO A 132 -6.95 24.10 -2.64
C PRO A 132 -6.42 25.28 -3.47
N ASP A 133 -5.49 26.07 -2.92
CA ASP A 133 -4.96 27.27 -3.58
C ASP A 133 -4.03 26.93 -4.74
N LEU A 134 -3.28 25.82 -4.66
CA LEU A 134 -2.47 25.34 -5.78
C LEU A 134 -3.33 24.62 -6.83
N ALA A 135 -4.35 23.86 -6.41
CA ALA A 135 -5.27 23.21 -7.32
C ALA A 135 -6.03 24.22 -8.18
N ASP A 136 -6.52 25.31 -7.57
CA ASP A 136 -7.22 26.40 -8.24
C ASP A 136 -6.32 27.18 -9.20
N ARG A 137 -5.05 27.40 -8.86
CA ARG A 137 -4.08 28.05 -9.76
C ARG A 137 -3.72 27.20 -10.99
N LEU A 138 -3.78 25.87 -10.89
CA LEU A 138 -3.43 24.95 -11.97
C LEU A 138 -4.61 24.57 -12.87
N THR A 139 -5.86 24.71 -12.41
CA THR A 139 -7.08 24.36 -13.17
C THR A 139 -7.58 25.45 -14.13
N LEU A 140 -7.00 26.66 -14.10
CA LEU A 140 -7.44 27.82 -14.89
C LEU A 140 -6.81 27.95 -16.30
N LEU A 141 -6.17 26.90 -16.84
CA LEU A 141 -5.56 26.85 -18.19
C LEU A 141 -6.24 25.82 -19.10
#